data_AF-A0A535F0F7-F1
#
_entry.id   AF-A0A535F0F7-F1
#
_cell.length_a   1.000
_cell.length_b   1.000
_cell.length_c   1.000
_cell.angle_alpha   90.00
_cell.angle_beta   90.00
_cell.angle_gamma   90.00
#
_symmetry.space_group_name_H-M   'P 1'
#
loop_
_entity.id
_entity.type
_entity.pdbx_description
1 polymer ?
#
loop_
_entity_poly.entity_id
_entity_poly.type
_entity_poly.pdbx_seq_one_letter_code
_entity_poly.pdbx_strand_id
1 'polypeptide(L)' 'MKYKKACLVINPRAGQNLAKLSDVIAVLSAAGWKTDIAIKEYGGHSMELATRAAEKNYDLVIAYGGDGTLNQV' A
#
# COMPACT_ATOMS: atom_id res chain seq x y z
N MET A 1 -10.07 -12.34 -17.52
CA MET A 1 -10.51 -11.17 -16.72
C MET A 1 -9.29 -10.36 -16.35
N LYS A 2 -9.33 -9.03 -16.48
CA LYS A 2 -8.23 -8.15 -16.06
C LYS A 2 -8.30 -8.00 -14.54
N TYR A 3 -7.30 -8.48 -13.81
CA TYR A 3 -7.23 -8.27 -12.36
C TYR A 3 -7.00 -6.78 -12.08
N LYS A 4 -7.72 -6.23 -11.09
CA LYS A 4 -7.43 -4.88 -10.59
C LYS A 4 -6.15 -4.92 -9.76
N LYS A 5 -5.31 -3.90 -9.88
CA LYS A 5 -4.03 -3.80 -9.17
C LYS A 5 -4.15 -2.84 -7.99
N ALA A 6 -3.75 -3.28 -6.81
CA ALA A 6 -3.62 -2.46 -5.61
C ALA A 6 -2.15 -2.34 -5.19
N CYS A 7 -1.73 -1.19 -4.67
CA CYS A 7 -0.41 -0.98 -4.07
C CYS A 7 -0.58 -0.61 -2.60
N LEU A 8 -0.03 -1.39 -1.67
CA LEU A 8 0.02 -1.06 -0.25
C LEU A 8 1.32 -0.32 0.06
N VAL A 9 1.23 0.96 0.42
CA VAL A 9 2.39 1.76 0.86
C VAL A 9 2.49 1.67 2.38
N ILE A 10 3.55 1.02 2.87
CA ILE A 10 3.71 0.61 4.26
C ILE A 10 4.80 1.42 4.96
N ASN A 11 4.49 1.97 6.14
CA ASN A 11 5.50 2.50 7.06
C ASN A 11 5.69 1.53 8.25
N PRO A 12 6.69 0.63 8.22
CA PRO A 12 6.85 -0.40 9.25
C PRO A 12 7.20 0.18 10.63
N ARG A 13 7.70 1.42 10.68
CA ARG A 13 8.07 2.12 11.92
C ARG A 13 6.89 2.81 12.60
N ALA A 14 5.71 2.85 11.99
CA ALA A 14 4.55 3.59 12.50
C ALA A 14 3.80 2.90 13.65
N GLY A 15 4.34 1.82 14.25
CA GLY A 15 3.66 1.05 15.29
C GLY A 15 2.40 0.30 14.81
N GLN A 16 2.17 0.24 13.49
CA GLN A 16 1.05 -0.47 12.89
C GLN A 16 1.24 -1.99 13.04
N ASN A 17 0.12 -2.70 13.21
CA ASN A 17 0.12 -4.13 13.41
C ASN A 17 0.37 -4.90 12.11
N LEU A 18 1.64 -4.98 11.71
CA LEU A 18 2.10 -5.75 10.55
C LEU A 18 1.61 -7.21 10.54
N ALA A 19 1.21 -7.78 11.69
CA ALA A 19 0.62 -9.12 11.72
C ALA A 19 -0.67 -9.23 10.90
N LYS A 20 -1.46 -8.14 10.80
CA LYS A 20 -2.70 -8.09 10.01
C LYS A 20 -2.49 -7.88 8.52
N LEU A 21 -1.25 -7.65 8.07
CA LEU A 21 -0.96 -7.40 6.67
C LEU A 21 -1.37 -8.59 5.78
N SER A 22 -1.13 -9.81 6.28
CA SER A 22 -1.53 -11.05 5.60
C SER A 22 -3.04 -11.15 5.40
N ASP A 23 -3.83 -10.81 6.44
CA ASP A 23 -5.30 -10.79 6.37
C ASP A 23 -5.81 -9.78 5.33
N VAL A 24 -5.22 -8.58 5.28
CA VAL A 24 -5.58 -7.56 4.29
C VAL A 24 -5.31 -8.05 2.87
N ILE A 25 -4.15 -8.67 2.63
CA ILE A 25 -3.79 -9.24 1.32
C ILE A 25 -4.75 -10.38 0.95
N ALA A 26 -5.10 -11.24 1.90
CA ALA A 26 -6.03 -12.34 1.68
C ALA A 26 -7.43 -11.83 1.26
N VAL A 27 -7.95 -10.80 1.95
CA VAL A 27 -9.24 -10.16 1.61
C VAL A 27 -9.20 -9.54 0.21
N LEU A 28 -8.14 -8.79 -0.11
CA LEU A 28 -7.97 -8.18 -1.44
C LEU A 28 -7.88 -9.24 -2.55
N SER A 29 -7.12 -10.32 -2.31
CA SER A 29 -6.98 -11.43 -3.24
C SER A 29 -8.31 -12.15 -3.48
N ALA A 30 -9.07 -12.44 -2.41
CA ALA A 30 -10.41 -13.01 -2.50
C ALA A 30 -11.39 -12.11 -3.29
N ALA A 31 -11.19 -10.80 -3.22
CA ALA A 31 -11.94 -9.82 -4.02
C ALA A 31 -11.41 -9.64 -5.47
N GLY A 32 -10.44 -10.43 -5.91
CA GLY A 32 -9.91 -10.40 -7.28
C GLY A 32 -8.86 -9.33 -7.54
N TRP A 33 -8.21 -8.80 -6.50
CA TRP A 33 -7.12 -7.84 -6.63
C TRP A 33 -5.76 -8.53 -6.63
N LYS A 34 -4.87 -8.03 -7.49
CA LYS A 34 -3.43 -8.28 -7.39
C LYS A 34 -2.82 -7.15 -6.56
N THR A 35 -2.27 -7.50 -5.39
CA THR A 35 -1.73 -6.51 -4.46
C THR A 35 -0.21 -6.58 -4.42
N ASP A 36 0.44 -5.45 -4.70
CA ASP A 36 1.88 -5.28 -4.51
C ASP A 36 2.14 -4.45 -3.23
N ILE A 37 3.30 -4.66 -2.61
CA ILE A 37 3.68 -4.00 -1.36
C ILE A 37 4.87 -3.07 -1.62
N ALA A 38 4.76 -1.83 -1.16
CA ALA A 38 5.79 -0.81 -1.24
C ALA A 38 6.18 -0.35 0.17
N ILE A 39 7.43 -0.59 0.58
CA ILE A 39 7.89 -0.31 1.95
C ILE A 39 8.64 1.03 1.98
N LYS A 40 8.20 1.93 2.86
CA LYS A 40 8.85 3.21 3.13
C LYS A 40 10.15 3.00 3.90
N GLU A 41 11.21 3.66 3.46
CA GLU A 41 12.56 3.57 4.05
C GLU A 41 13.01 4.85 4.78
N TYR A 42 12.62 6.03 4.24
CA TYR A 42 13.01 7.36 4.73
C TYR A 42 11.84 8.35 4.73
N GLY A 43 12.02 9.54 5.30
CA GLY A 43 10.98 10.58 5.34
C GLY A 43 10.62 11.08 3.93
N GLY A 44 9.34 11.20 3.61
CA GLY A 44 8.87 11.60 2.27
C GLY A 44 8.74 10.44 1.27
N HIS A 45 9.39 9.29 1.53
CA HIS A 45 9.39 8.14 0.62
C HIS A 45 7.96 7.60 0.33
N SER A 46 7.01 7.70 1.28
CA SER A 46 5.63 7.23 1.03
C SER A 46 4.97 7.98 -0.13
N MET A 47 5.25 9.29 -0.26
CA MET A 47 4.74 10.11 -1.36
C MET A 47 5.34 9.68 -2.69
N GLU A 48 6.66 9.45 -2.73
CA GLU A 48 7.33 8.93 -3.94
C GLU A 48 6.78 7.56 -4.35
N LEU A 49 6.51 6.66 -3.39
CA LEU A 49 5.94 5.34 -3.65
C LEU A 49 4.51 5.44 -4.19
N ALA A 50 3.68 6.32 -3.62
CA ALA A 50 2.32 6.58 -4.08
C ALA A 50 2.31 7.18 -5.50
N THR A 51 3.15 8.17 -5.77
CA THR A 51 3.33 8.76 -7.11
C THR A 51 3.74 7.70 -8.13
N ARG A 52 4.74 6.86 -7.82
CA ARG A 52 5.15 5.75 -8.69
C ARG A 52 4.04 4.73 -8.93
N ALA A 53 3.19 4.47 -7.94
CA ALA A 53 2.03 3.59 -8.11
C ALA A 53 0.98 4.20 -9.05
N ALA A 54 0.71 5.51 -8.92
CA ALA A 54 -0.16 6.24 -9.84
C ALA A 54 0.38 6.21 -11.29
N GLU A 55 1.67 6.50 -11.48
CA GLU A 55 2.35 6.44 -12.79
C GLU A 55 2.31 5.03 -13.42
N LYS A 56 2.38 3.98 -12.59
CA LYS A 56 2.24 2.58 -13.02
C LYS A 56 0.79 2.14 -13.24
N ASN A 57 -0.16 3.07 -13.21
CA ASN A 57 -1.58 2.83 -13.43
C ASN A 57 -2.12 1.70 -12.53
N TYR A 58 -1.87 1.79 -11.23
CA TYR A 58 -2.59 0.99 -10.25
C TYR A 58 -4.02 1.51 -10.12
N ASP A 59 -4.97 0.60 -9.91
CA ASP A 59 -6.38 0.94 -9.74
C ASP A 59 -6.67 1.47 -8.32
N LEU A 60 -5.80 1.15 -7.36
CA LEU A 60 -5.93 1.54 -5.96
C LEU A 60 -4.55 1.69 -5.30
N VAL A 61 -4.34 2.75 -4.54
CA VAL A 61 -3.18 2.94 -3.66
C VAL A 61 -3.70 3.03 -2.22
N ILE A 62 -3.11 2.24 -1.32
CA ILE A 62 -3.58 2.08 0.06
C ILE A 62 -2.46 2.50 1.00
N ALA A 63 -2.74 3.49 1.85
CA ALA A 63 -1.88 3.86 2.95
C ALA A 63 -1.99 2.81 4.08
N TYR A 64 -0.87 2.19 4.45
CA TYR A 64 -0.78 1.31 5.62
C TYR A 64 0.25 1.86 6.60
N GLY A 65 -0.21 2.80 7.43
CA GLY A 65 0.62 3.61 8.31
C GLY A 65 -0.25 4.49 9.21
N GLY A 66 0.33 5.23 10.14
CA GLY A 66 -0.42 6.25 10.89
C GLY A 66 -0.76 7.47 10.03
N ASP A 67 -1.24 8.54 10.66
CA ASP A 67 -1.70 9.77 9.97
C ASP A 67 -0.64 10.36 9.02
N GLY A 68 0.64 10.31 9.40
CA GLY A 68 1.72 10.80 8.55
C GLY A 68 1.91 9.99 7.25
N THR A 69 1.57 8.70 7.24
CA THR A 69 1.55 7.89 6.02
C THR A 69 0.29 8.16 5.22
N LEU A 70 -0.86 8.29 5.88
CA LEU A 70 -2.13 8.66 5.24
C LEU A 70 -2.04 10.01 4.52
N ASN A 71 -1.40 11.00 5.11
CA ASN A 71 -1.22 12.32 4.48
C ASN A 71 -0.27 12.30 3.26
N GLN A 72 0.56 11.27 3.12
CA GLN A 72 1.55 11.18 2.05
C GLN A 72 1.12 10.32 0.86
N VAL A 73 0.04 9.55 1.00
CA VAL A 73 -0.42 8.57 0.01
C VAL A 73 -1.78 9.00 -0.51
#